data_AF-A0A0F4YEK6-F1
#
_entry.id   AF-A0A0F4YEK6-F1
#
_cell.length_a   1.000
_cell.length_b   1.000
_cell.length_c   1.000
_cell.angle_alpha   90.00
_cell.angle_beta   90.00
_cell.angle_gamma   90.00
#
_symmetry.space_group_name_H-M   'P 1'
#
loop_
_entity.id
_entity.type
_entity.pdbx_description
1 polymer ?
#
loop_
_entity_poly.entity_id
_entity_poly.type
_entity_poly.pdbx_seq_one_letter_code
_entity_poly.pdbx_strand_id
1 'polypeptide(L)'
;MSQQKNMAETAQSSNTPQRAGEQFFNAAEGIAADDDFSAYEEAARSDTTSLASSVLNYQYENGRRYHAYSQVHHIEFPSARVIGNDLSPIQPAWVPPNLEFVVDDFEKDWIYDENYFDFIHARTLAGSVKDWKWLIRKAYNHLKPNGYFEAVEIDVWAWSDDSTLKDDSPYMQYLRNLHEAGNRTGRKMNIAPNLKDWIKETGFEDVTESVYVVPLGPWPKDPN
;
A
#
# COMPACT_ATOMS: atom_id res chain seq x y z
N MET A 1 -9.01 -9.51 -4.81
CA MET A 1 -9.58 -9.63 -3.44
C MET A 1 -9.90 -11.10 -3.17
N SER A 2 -9.27 -11.67 -2.15
CA SER A 2 -9.27 -13.10 -1.78
C SER A 2 -9.65 -13.31 -0.31
N GLN A 3 -10.27 -14.45 0.07
CA GLN A 3 -10.77 -14.77 1.43
C GLN A 3 -10.08 -16.01 2.05
N GLN A 4 -10.22 -16.20 3.38
CA GLN A 4 -9.69 -17.36 4.15
C GLN A 4 -10.81 -18.11 4.91
N LYS A 5 -10.76 -19.46 5.01
CA LYS A 5 -11.73 -20.29 5.78
C LYS A 5 -11.26 -20.71 7.17
N ASN A 6 -12.25 -20.93 8.06
CA ASN A 6 -12.12 -21.32 9.48
C ASN A 6 -11.41 -22.67 9.73
N MET A 7 -10.42 -22.65 10.63
CA MET A 7 -10.07 -23.79 11.48
C MET A 7 -10.01 -23.31 12.93
N ALA A 8 -10.78 -23.95 13.81
CA ALA A 8 -10.83 -23.64 15.23
C ALA A 8 -9.95 -24.62 16.01
N GLU A 9 -9.07 -24.10 16.87
CA GLU A 9 -8.71 -24.73 18.15
C GLU A 9 -7.95 -23.76 19.08
N THR A 10 -8.13 -24.00 20.37
CA THR A 10 -8.01 -23.08 21.51
C THR A 10 -6.63 -23.14 22.19
N ALA A 11 -6.03 -22.00 22.57
CA ALA A 11 -5.16 -21.92 23.75
C ALA A 11 -5.00 -20.48 24.27
N GLN A 12 -5.27 -20.31 25.58
CA GLN A 12 -5.02 -19.11 26.38
C GLN A 12 -3.56 -19.09 26.87
N SER A 13 -2.89 -17.94 26.88
CA SER A 13 -2.22 -17.44 28.10
C SER A 13 -1.79 -15.98 27.97
N SER A 14 -2.08 -15.22 29.01
CA SER A 14 -1.74 -13.83 29.26
C SER A 14 -0.26 -13.61 29.58
N ASN A 15 0.37 -12.57 29.03
CA ASN A 15 1.42 -11.83 29.74
C ASN A 15 1.68 -10.45 29.11
N THR A 16 1.44 -9.39 29.88
CA THR A 16 1.82 -8.01 29.57
C THR A 16 3.24 -7.74 30.08
N PRO A 17 4.09 -7.02 29.33
CA PRO A 17 5.14 -6.21 29.95
C PRO A 17 4.99 -4.71 29.68
N GLN A 18 5.21 -3.95 30.76
CA GLN A 18 5.22 -2.50 30.88
C GLN A 18 6.30 -1.79 30.05
N ARG A 19 5.94 -0.57 29.66
CA ARG A 19 6.69 0.49 28.94
C ARG A 19 7.89 0.99 29.75
N ALA A 20 9.01 1.27 29.08
CA ALA A 20 10.12 2.03 29.64
C ALA A 20 10.75 2.97 28.60
N GLY A 21 10.90 4.25 28.98
CA GLY A 21 11.99 5.12 28.52
C GLY A 21 11.71 6.06 27.33
N GLU A 22 11.17 7.24 27.62
CA GLU A 22 11.21 8.42 26.75
C GLU A 22 12.64 8.99 26.68
N GLN A 23 13.17 9.20 25.47
CA GLN A 23 14.31 10.11 25.24
C GLN A 23 14.01 11.01 24.03
N PHE A 24 13.84 12.29 24.34
CA PHE A 24 13.61 13.39 23.42
C PHE A 24 14.91 13.76 22.69
N PHE A 25 14.87 13.80 21.36
CA PHE A 25 15.90 14.47 20.56
C PHE A 25 15.29 15.68 19.85
N ASN A 26 15.69 16.87 20.31
CA ASN A 26 15.45 18.15 19.66
C ASN A 26 16.57 18.41 18.63
N ALA A 27 16.19 18.65 17.39
CA ALA A 27 16.93 19.53 16.49
C ALA A 27 15.97 20.07 15.42
N ALA A 28 15.61 21.35 15.56
CA ALA A 28 14.94 22.14 14.54
C ALA A 28 15.99 23.00 13.79
N GLU A 29 15.53 23.56 12.66
CA GLU A 29 16.18 24.43 11.68
C GLU A 29 16.80 23.68 10.47
N GLY A 30 16.32 23.84 9.23
CA GLY A 30 15.24 24.67 8.69
C GLY A 30 15.30 24.63 7.16
N ILE A 31 14.15 24.54 6.49
CA ILE A 31 13.96 24.98 5.10
C ILE A 31 12.46 25.22 4.88
N ALA A 32 12.12 26.45 4.50
CA ALA A 32 10.76 26.94 4.29
C ALA A 32 10.32 26.75 2.83
N ALA A 33 9.01 26.53 2.60
CA ALA A 33 8.29 27.03 1.42
C ALA A 33 6.77 26.83 1.59
N ASP A 34 6.11 27.96 1.82
CA ASP A 34 4.84 28.48 1.28
C ASP A 34 3.52 27.69 1.33
N ASP A 35 2.59 28.31 2.06
CA ASP A 35 1.15 28.03 2.19
C ASP A 35 0.35 28.34 0.91
N ASP A 36 -0.72 27.57 0.68
CA ASP A 36 -2.09 28.04 0.34
C ASP A 36 -2.83 27.06 -0.62
N PHE A 37 -3.86 26.37 -0.11
CA PHE A 37 -5.17 26.36 -0.78
C PHE A 37 -6.27 25.75 0.13
N SER A 38 -7.21 26.59 0.57
CA SER A 38 -8.42 26.22 1.30
C SER A 38 -9.66 26.25 0.42
N ALA A 39 -10.58 25.28 0.53
CA ALA A 39 -12.03 25.49 0.37
C ALA A 39 -12.80 24.20 0.73
N TYR A 40 -13.49 24.22 1.86
CA TYR A 40 -14.36 23.15 2.35
C TYR A 40 -15.78 23.70 2.37
N GLU A 41 -16.73 23.05 1.70
CA GLU A 41 -18.16 23.23 1.97
C GLU A 41 -18.90 21.89 1.82
N GLU A 42 -19.89 21.70 2.69
CA GLU A 42 -20.48 20.44 3.13
C GLU A 42 -21.86 20.19 2.48
N ALA A 43 -22.19 18.93 2.15
CA ALA A 43 -23.58 18.43 2.21
C ALA A 43 -23.67 16.88 2.21
N ALA A 44 -24.54 16.39 3.09
CA ALA A 44 -24.66 15.00 3.56
C ALA A 44 -25.50 14.03 2.69
N ARG A 45 -25.22 12.71 2.79
CA ARG A 45 -26.06 11.66 3.46
C ARG A 45 -25.94 10.23 2.85
N SER A 46 -25.80 9.26 3.77
CA SER A 46 -26.41 7.90 3.87
C SER A 46 -25.68 6.66 3.33
N ASP A 47 -25.29 5.82 4.31
CA ASP A 47 -24.69 4.49 4.22
C ASP A 47 -25.62 3.36 3.77
N THR A 48 -25.11 2.42 2.96
CA THR A 48 -24.90 1.00 3.30
C THR A 48 -24.51 0.15 2.07
N THR A 49 -23.48 -0.70 2.21
CA THR A 49 -23.18 -1.98 1.50
C THR A 49 -21.89 -2.04 0.67
N SER A 50 -21.03 -3.02 1.03
CA SER A 50 -19.76 -3.46 0.40
C SER A 50 -18.68 -2.37 0.31
N LEU A 51 -17.39 -2.75 0.14
CA LEU A 51 -16.32 -1.77 -0.16
C LEU A 51 -16.85 -0.79 -1.21
N ALA A 52 -17.08 0.45 -0.80
CA ALA A 52 -17.79 1.40 -1.63
C ALA A 52 -16.96 1.63 -2.90
N SER A 53 -17.64 1.85 -4.03
CA SER A 53 -16.98 2.26 -5.28
C SER A 53 -16.15 3.53 -5.12
N SER A 54 -16.27 4.21 -3.99
CA SER A 54 -15.47 5.35 -3.55
C SER A 54 -14.00 5.11 -3.33
N VAL A 55 -13.59 3.87 -3.07
CA VAL A 55 -12.16 3.50 -3.17
C VAL A 55 -11.66 3.71 -4.62
N LEU A 56 -12.57 3.65 -5.60
CA LEU A 56 -12.36 4.02 -7.00
C LEU A 56 -12.95 5.41 -7.35
N ASN A 57 -13.45 6.20 -6.39
CA ASN A 57 -13.87 7.58 -6.63
C ASN A 57 -12.63 8.46 -6.69
N TYR A 58 -11.98 8.38 -7.83
CA TYR A 58 -10.97 9.33 -8.20
C TYR A 58 -11.60 10.69 -8.46
N GLN A 59 -10.91 11.74 -8.01
CA GLN A 59 -11.25 13.11 -8.39
C GLN A 59 -10.81 13.30 -9.85
N TYR A 60 -11.71 13.76 -10.72
CA TYR A 60 -11.37 14.07 -12.10
C TYR A 60 -11.27 15.59 -12.27
N GLU A 61 -10.06 16.13 -12.42
CA GLU A 61 -9.85 17.54 -12.75
C GLU A 61 -9.10 17.66 -14.07
N ASN A 62 -9.60 18.51 -14.98
CA ASN A 62 -9.02 18.68 -16.32
C ASN A 62 -8.83 17.36 -17.10
N GLY A 63 -9.76 16.40 -16.93
CA GLY A 63 -9.69 15.07 -17.53
C GLY A 63 -8.71 14.10 -16.85
N ARG A 64 -8.10 14.48 -15.72
CA ARG A 64 -7.10 13.66 -15.01
C ARG A 64 -7.66 13.08 -13.74
N ARG A 65 -7.25 11.84 -13.48
CA ARG A 65 -7.69 11.03 -12.35
C ARG A 65 -6.73 11.20 -11.17
N TYR A 66 -7.12 11.92 -10.13
CA TYR A 66 -6.34 12.13 -8.91
C TYR A 66 -6.77 11.16 -7.82
N HIS A 67 -5.81 10.72 -7.01
CA HIS A 67 -6.11 10.13 -5.71
C HIS A 67 -6.83 11.17 -4.86
N ALA A 68 -7.95 10.80 -4.23
CA ALA A 68 -8.71 11.66 -3.35
C ALA A 68 -7.93 11.93 -2.04
N TYR A 69 -6.80 12.62 -2.14
CA TYR A 69 -5.93 12.96 -1.01
C TYR A 69 -6.29 14.31 -0.39
N SER A 70 -7.15 15.13 -1.04
CA SER A 70 -7.37 16.53 -0.64
C SER A 70 -8.79 16.87 -0.18
N GLN A 71 -9.67 15.89 0.06
CA GLN A 71 -11.07 16.16 0.46
C GLN A 71 -11.52 15.17 1.54
N VAL A 72 -10.86 15.11 2.69
CA VAL A 72 -11.25 14.20 3.79
C VAL A 72 -11.43 14.95 5.11
N HIS A 73 -12.43 15.82 5.17
CA HIS A 73 -13.11 16.08 6.45
C HIS A 73 -14.20 15.04 6.74
N HIS A 74 -14.57 14.24 5.73
CA HIS A 74 -15.52 13.16 5.88
C HIS A 74 -14.80 11.82 5.92
N ILE A 75 -14.73 11.25 7.12
CA ILE A 75 -14.31 9.87 7.30
C ILE A 75 -15.42 9.00 6.73
N GLU A 76 -15.18 8.41 5.57
CA GLU A 76 -16.20 7.59 4.89
C GLU A 76 -16.53 6.31 5.67
N PHE A 77 -15.55 5.76 6.39
CA PHE A 77 -15.71 4.60 7.25
C PHE A 77 -15.30 4.94 8.69
N PRO A 78 -16.13 5.69 9.44
CA PRO A 78 -15.75 6.18 10.77
C PRO A 78 -15.63 5.07 11.82
N SER A 79 -16.22 3.91 11.56
CA SER A 79 -16.08 2.71 12.38
C SER A 79 -14.83 1.88 12.08
N ALA A 80 -14.18 2.10 10.93
CA ALA A 80 -12.95 1.39 10.58
C ALA A 80 -11.77 2.02 11.32
N ARG A 81 -10.86 1.21 11.83
CA ARG A 81 -9.57 1.65 12.34
C ARG A 81 -8.50 1.31 11.32
N VAL A 82 -7.76 2.32 10.86
CA VAL A 82 -6.72 2.18 9.84
C VAL A 82 -5.36 2.41 10.47
N ILE A 83 -4.41 1.52 10.17
CA ILE A 83 -3.02 1.63 10.61
C ILE A 83 -2.17 1.81 9.36
N GLY A 84 -1.56 2.97 9.19
CA GLY A 84 -0.52 3.20 8.22
C GLY A 84 0.83 2.79 8.80
N ASN A 85 1.61 2.00 8.07
CA ASN A 85 2.95 1.61 8.50
C ASN A 85 3.99 1.97 7.45
N ASP A 86 5.05 2.65 7.87
CA ASP A 86 6.20 2.98 7.05
C ASP A 86 7.46 3.01 7.92
N LEU A 87 8.64 2.81 7.33
CA LEU A 87 9.92 3.01 8.01
C LEU A 87 10.19 4.50 8.31
N SER A 88 9.58 5.39 7.53
CA SER A 88 9.89 6.82 7.49
C SER A 88 8.75 7.64 8.11
N PRO A 89 9.04 8.63 8.96
CA PRO A 89 8.03 9.50 9.54
C PRO A 89 7.60 10.62 8.57
N ILE A 90 6.95 10.26 7.46
CA ILE A 90 6.56 11.18 6.36
C ILE A 90 5.08 11.61 6.40
N GLN A 91 4.36 11.25 7.46
CA GLN A 91 2.93 11.50 7.62
C GLN A 91 2.59 12.95 7.96
N PRO A 92 1.39 13.45 7.58
CA PRO A 92 0.94 14.79 7.91
C PRO A 92 0.74 14.96 9.43
N ALA A 93 0.83 16.22 9.90
CA ALA A 93 0.66 16.57 11.31
C ALA A 93 -0.78 16.33 11.81
N TRP A 94 -1.77 16.40 10.92
CA TRP A 94 -3.16 16.12 11.23
C TRP A 94 -3.62 14.86 10.48
N VAL A 95 -4.25 13.96 11.21
CA VAL A 95 -4.82 12.71 10.69
C VAL A 95 -6.23 12.52 11.26
N PRO A 96 -7.14 11.85 10.53
CA PRO A 96 -8.45 11.49 11.07
C PRO A 96 -8.35 10.67 12.37
N PRO A 97 -9.33 10.79 13.29
CA PRO A 97 -9.32 10.10 14.58
C PRO A 97 -9.31 8.57 14.50
N ASN A 98 -9.64 8.00 13.34
CA ASN A 98 -9.66 6.56 13.09
C ASN A 98 -8.45 6.07 12.28
N LEU A 99 -7.44 6.92 12.05
CA LEU A 99 -6.19 6.61 11.38
C LEU A 99 -5.00 6.82 12.32
N GLU A 100 -4.17 5.80 12.48
CA GLU A 100 -2.89 5.88 13.18
C GLU A 100 -1.74 5.58 12.22
N PHE A 101 -0.60 6.25 12.39
CA PHE A 101 0.63 5.92 11.68
C PHE A 101 1.65 5.35 12.65
N VAL A 102 2.26 4.24 12.25
CA VAL A 102 3.30 3.53 13.02
C VAL A 102 4.58 3.53 12.21
N VAL A 103 5.64 4.06 12.83
CA VAL A 103 7.00 3.98 12.27
C VAL A 103 7.58 2.63 12.66
N ASP A 104 7.55 1.66 11.75
CA ASP A 104 8.03 0.30 12.01
C ASP A 104 8.42 -0.41 10.71
N ASP A 105 9.27 -1.42 10.85
CA ASP A 105 9.75 -2.28 9.77
C ASP A 105 8.81 -3.46 9.56
N PHE A 106 7.96 -3.40 8.53
CA PHE A 106 7.04 -4.49 8.18
C PHE A 106 7.75 -5.81 7.84
N GLU A 107 9.06 -5.81 7.56
CA GLU A 107 9.86 -7.04 7.36
C GLU A 107 10.28 -7.72 8.66
N LYS A 108 9.90 -7.16 9.82
CA LYS A 108 10.10 -7.77 11.14
C LYS A 108 8.81 -8.37 11.69
N ASP A 109 8.91 -8.96 12.87
CA ASP A 109 7.75 -9.50 13.58
C ASP A 109 6.76 -8.41 13.93
N TRP A 110 5.50 -8.65 13.55
CA TRP A 110 4.43 -7.70 13.79
C TRP A 110 4.03 -7.82 15.25
N ILE A 111 3.78 -6.66 15.87
CA ILE A 111 3.35 -6.58 17.28
C ILE A 111 1.88 -7.00 17.48
N TYR A 112 1.18 -7.30 16.39
CA TYR A 112 -0.22 -7.68 16.36
C TYR A 112 -0.34 -9.20 16.45
N ASP A 113 -1.38 -9.68 17.13
CA ASP A 113 -1.64 -11.11 17.21
C ASP A 113 -2.01 -11.70 15.82
N GLU A 114 -1.94 -13.02 15.70
CA GLU A 114 -2.56 -13.71 14.57
C GLU A 114 -4.08 -13.46 14.58
N ASN A 115 -4.73 -13.48 13.40
CA ASN A 115 -6.16 -13.17 13.24
C ASN A 115 -6.59 -11.80 13.79
N TYR A 116 -5.77 -10.76 13.58
CA TYR A 116 -6.03 -9.41 14.11
C TYR A 116 -6.72 -8.49 13.09
N PHE A 117 -6.31 -8.54 11.83
CA PHE A 117 -6.78 -7.63 10.79
C PHE A 117 -7.95 -8.20 9.99
N ASP A 118 -8.93 -7.37 9.66
CA ASP A 118 -9.99 -7.71 8.70
C ASP A 118 -9.52 -7.49 7.24
N PHE A 119 -8.56 -6.57 7.04
CA PHE A 119 -8.02 -6.21 5.74
C PHE A 119 -6.56 -5.77 5.86
N ILE A 120 -5.71 -6.23 4.94
CA ILE A 120 -4.32 -5.80 4.79
C ILE A 120 -4.11 -5.36 3.35
N HIS A 121 -3.57 -4.15 3.18
CA HIS A 121 -3.22 -3.56 1.90
C HIS A 121 -1.72 -3.29 1.82
N ALA A 122 -1.09 -3.80 0.76
CA ALA A 122 0.30 -3.53 0.42
C ALA A 122 0.34 -2.86 -0.95
N ARG A 123 1.04 -1.74 -1.06
CA ARG A 123 1.14 -1.01 -2.33
C ARG A 123 2.52 -0.46 -2.56
N THR A 124 3.04 -0.70 -3.76
CA THR A 124 4.32 -0.16 -4.24
C THR A 124 5.48 -0.45 -3.28
N LEU A 125 5.59 -1.70 -2.83
CA LEU A 125 6.66 -2.21 -1.96
C LEU A 125 7.74 -2.99 -2.73
N ALA A 126 7.63 -3.11 -4.06
CA ALA A 126 8.70 -3.70 -4.88
C ALA A 126 10.03 -2.97 -4.63
N GLY A 127 11.13 -3.72 -4.46
CA GLY A 127 12.44 -3.17 -4.08
C GLY A 127 12.62 -2.83 -2.59
N SER A 128 11.58 -2.81 -1.77
CA SER A 128 11.68 -2.66 -0.30
C SER A 128 11.41 -3.96 0.46
N VAL A 129 10.97 -5.02 -0.21
CA VAL A 129 10.74 -6.37 0.36
C VAL A 129 11.80 -7.35 -0.12
N LYS A 130 12.38 -8.14 0.79
CA LYS A 130 13.41 -9.15 0.51
C LYS A 130 12.81 -10.55 0.30
N ASP A 131 11.78 -10.89 1.06
CA ASP A 131 11.06 -12.17 0.92
C ASP A 131 9.55 -11.93 0.85
N TRP A 132 9.05 -11.83 -0.38
CA TRP A 132 7.63 -11.65 -0.66
C TRP A 132 6.77 -12.84 -0.21
N LYS A 133 7.27 -14.07 -0.31
CA LYS A 133 6.49 -15.24 0.13
C LYS A 133 6.33 -15.23 1.64
N TRP A 134 7.37 -14.83 2.37
CA TRP A 134 7.29 -14.63 3.81
C TRP A 134 6.33 -13.50 4.18
N LEU A 135 6.36 -12.35 3.47
CA LEU A 135 5.45 -11.23 3.75
C LEU A 135 3.99 -11.62 3.50
N ILE A 136 3.71 -12.31 2.40
CA ILE A 136 2.37 -12.81 2.06
C ILE A 136 1.89 -13.82 3.12
N ARG A 137 2.75 -14.74 3.58
CA ARG A 137 2.43 -15.67 4.67
C ARG A 137 2.17 -14.93 5.98
N LYS A 138 2.96 -13.89 6.28
CA LYS A 138 2.75 -13.06 7.45
C LYS A 138 1.40 -12.36 7.40
N ALA A 139 1.06 -11.75 6.27
CA ALA A 139 -0.27 -11.16 6.06
C ALA A 139 -1.39 -12.20 6.24
N TYR A 140 -1.23 -13.40 5.68
CA TYR A 140 -2.19 -14.50 5.85
C TYR A 140 -2.43 -14.86 7.32
N ASN A 141 -1.37 -15.03 8.13
CA ASN A 141 -1.52 -15.40 9.54
C ASN A 141 -2.17 -14.29 10.39
N HIS A 142 -1.97 -13.02 10.04
CA HIS A 142 -2.51 -11.90 10.80
C HIS A 142 -3.90 -11.45 10.31
N LEU A 143 -4.39 -12.01 9.22
CA LEU A 143 -5.78 -11.82 8.80
C LEU A 143 -6.70 -12.74 9.61
N LYS A 144 -7.84 -12.20 10.02
CA LYS A 144 -8.96 -13.00 10.54
C LYS A 144 -9.47 -13.95 9.47
N PRO A 145 -10.17 -15.03 9.85
CA PRO A 145 -10.95 -15.80 8.89
C PRO A 145 -11.91 -14.88 8.12
N ASN A 146 -11.99 -15.06 6.80
CA ASN A 146 -12.69 -14.21 5.82
C ASN A 146 -12.09 -12.79 5.63
N GLY A 147 -10.93 -12.51 6.21
CA GLY A 147 -10.18 -11.29 5.95
C GLY A 147 -9.60 -11.25 4.55
N TYR A 148 -9.25 -10.05 4.09
CA TYR A 148 -8.78 -9.82 2.72
C TYR A 148 -7.34 -9.29 2.69
N PHE A 149 -6.56 -9.80 1.73
CA PHE A 149 -5.27 -9.25 1.35
C PHE A 149 -5.36 -8.62 -0.04
N GLU A 150 -4.82 -7.42 -0.19
CA GLU A 150 -4.65 -6.74 -1.47
C GLU A 150 -3.20 -6.29 -1.64
N ALA A 151 -2.59 -6.67 -2.75
CA ALA A 151 -1.26 -6.22 -3.16
C ALA A 151 -1.36 -5.49 -4.50
N VAL A 152 -0.87 -4.25 -4.55
CA VAL A 152 -0.86 -3.40 -5.75
C VAL A 152 0.57 -3.01 -6.08
N GLU A 153 1.12 -3.62 -7.11
CA GLU A 153 2.53 -3.47 -7.45
C GLU A 153 2.73 -3.08 -8.92
N ILE A 154 3.84 -2.38 -9.17
CA ILE A 154 4.26 -1.95 -10.49
C ILE A 154 5.66 -2.50 -10.75
N ASP A 155 5.82 -3.22 -11.85
CA ASP A 155 7.13 -3.62 -12.33
C ASP A 155 7.85 -2.39 -12.91
N VAL A 156 9.16 -2.31 -12.73
CA VAL A 156 9.97 -1.23 -13.30
C VAL A 156 10.20 -1.40 -14.80
N TRP A 157 9.85 -2.56 -15.36
CA TRP A 157 9.94 -2.79 -16.79
C TRP A 157 9.07 -1.83 -17.60
N ALA A 158 9.64 -1.32 -18.68
CA ALA A 158 8.98 -0.43 -19.60
C ALA A 158 9.05 -0.99 -21.02
N TRP A 159 8.04 -0.69 -21.81
CA TRP A 159 7.95 -0.98 -23.24
C TRP A 159 7.28 0.19 -23.95
N SER A 160 7.40 0.24 -25.27
CA SER A 160 6.71 1.22 -26.11
C SER A 160 6.01 0.51 -27.26
N ASP A 161 4.75 0.85 -27.51
CA ASP A 161 3.98 0.25 -28.61
C ASP A 161 4.41 0.79 -29.99
N ASP A 162 5.02 1.98 -30.03
CA ASP A 162 5.51 2.65 -31.24
C ASP A 162 7.02 2.47 -31.48
N SER A 163 7.65 1.58 -30.72
CA SER A 163 9.10 1.31 -30.76
C SER A 163 9.98 2.53 -30.46
N THR A 164 9.47 3.59 -29.81
CA THR A 164 10.29 4.74 -29.39
C THR A 164 11.29 4.38 -28.31
N LEU A 165 10.97 3.41 -27.45
CA LEU A 165 11.89 2.88 -26.46
C LEU A 165 12.81 1.84 -27.10
N LYS A 166 14.04 2.26 -27.40
CA LYS A 166 15.06 1.36 -27.95
C LYS A 166 15.69 0.51 -26.86
N ASP A 167 15.95 -0.76 -27.17
CA ASP A 167 16.54 -1.69 -26.20
C ASP A 167 17.95 -1.26 -25.76
N ASP A 168 18.73 -0.63 -26.64
CA ASP A 168 20.07 -0.11 -26.34
C ASP A 168 20.06 1.29 -25.68
N SER A 169 18.89 1.84 -25.36
CA SER A 169 18.78 3.16 -24.75
C SER A 169 19.38 3.22 -23.33
N PRO A 170 19.86 4.40 -22.89
CA PRO A 170 20.30 4.60 -21.51
C PRO A 170 19.21 4.27 -20.47
N TYR A 171 17.94 4.48 -20.81
CA TYR A 171 16.82 4.15 -19.93
C TYR A 171 16.67 2.63 -19.75
N MET A 172 16.69 1.85 -20.83
CA MET A 172 16.67 0.38 -20.72
C MET A 172 17.93 -0.16 -20.01
N GLN A 173 19.09 0.47 -20.21
CA GLN A 173 20.29 0.15 -19.43
C GLN A 173 20.08 0.40 -17.92
N TYR A 174 19.48 1.54 -17.55
CA TYR A 174 19.14 1.83 -16.16
C TYR A 174 18.20 0.79 -15.56
N LEU A 175 17.11 0.43 -16.25
CA LEU A 175 16.15 -0.57 -15.77
C LEU A 175 16.79 -1.95 -15.58
N ARG A 176 17.65 -2.37 -16.53
CA ARG A 176 18.40 -3.64 -16.41
C ARG A 176 19.36 -3.62 -15.22
N ASN A 177 20.07 -2.52 -15.01
CA ASN A 177 20.96 -2.37 -13.85
C ASN A 177 20.18 -2.41 -12.54
N LEU A 178 19.00 -1.78 -12.48
CA LEU A 178 18.14 -1.79 -11.32
C LEU A 178 17.60 -3.20 -11.02
N HIS A 179 17.15 -3.92 -12.05
CA HIS A 179 16.73 -5.31 -11.93
C HIS A 179 17.85 -6.21 -11.42
N GLU A 180 19.06 -6.09 -11.99
CA GLU A 180 20.22 -6.88 -11.57
C GLU A 180 20.64 -6.56 -10.13
N ALA A 181 20.66 -5.28 -9.74
CA ALA A 181 20.93 -4.87 -8.37
C ALA A 181 19.89 -5.43 -7.39
N GLY A 182 18.60 -5.37 -7.76
CA GLY A 182 17.52 -5.97 -6.98
C GLY A 182 17.68 -7.48 -6.81
N ASN A 183 18.04 -8.20 -7.88
CA ASN A 183 18.30 -9.63 -7.81
C ASN A 183 19.49 -9.97 -6.88
N ARG A 184 20.58 -9.21 -6.96
CA ARG A 184 21.78 -9.42 -6.12
C ARG A 184 21.55 -9.16 -4.64
N THR A 185 20.69 -8.20 -4.31
CA THR A 185 20.37 -7.82 -2.92
C THR A 185 19.21 -8.62 -2.34
N GLY A 186 18.49 -9.37 -3.19
CA GLY A 186 17.23 -10.04 -2.84
C GLY A 186 16.01 -9.12 -2.85
N ARG A 187 16.19 -7.81 -3.11
CA ARG A 187 15.12 -6.82 -3.17
C ARG A 187 14.65 -6.62 -4.60
N LYS A 188 13.91 -7.60 -5.12
CA LYS A 188 13.47 -7.63 -6.52
C LYS A 188 12.49 -6.50 -6.82
N MET A 189 12.69 -5.88 -7.98
CA MET A 189 11.84 -4.80 -8.49
C MET A 189 10.67 -5.29 -9.35
N ASN A 190 10.86 -6.39 -10.10
CA ASN A 190 9.86 -6.94 -11.01
C ASN A 190 9.28 -8.20 -10.38
N ILE A 191 8.17 -8.03 -9.67
CA ILE A 191 7.55 -9.08 -8.84
C ILE A 191 6.05 -9.24 -9.13
N ALA A 192 5.42 -8.26 -9.78
CA ALA A 192 3.98 -8.25 -10.00
C ALA A 192 3.48 -9.53 -10.73
N PRO A 193 4.18 -10.07 -11.75
CA PRO A 193 3.77 -11.31 -12.41
C PRO A 193 3.76 -12.55 -11.51
N ASN A 194 4.40 -12.51 -10.34
CA ASN A 194 4.48 -13.65 -9.43
C ASN A 194 3.50 -13.56 -8.25
N LEU A 195 2.94 -12.38 -7.96
CA LEU A 195 2.11 -12.15 -6.78
C LEU A 195 0.92 -13.09 -6.70
N LYS A 196 0.17 -13.22 -7.81
CA LYS A 196 -1.04 -14.07 -7.86
C LYS A 196 -0.73 -15.51 -7.44
N ASP A 197 0.35 -16.06 -7.96
CA ASP A 197 0.73 -17.44 -7.67
C ASP A 197 1.24 -17.59 -6.23
N TRP A 198 2.05 -16.66 -5.74
CA TRP A 198 2.50 -16.68 -4.33
C TRP A 198 1.36 -16.53 -3.32
N ILE A 199 0.36 -15.70 -3.64
CA ILE A 199 -0.85 -15.54 -2.84
C ILE A 199 -1.65 -16.86 -2.82
N LYS A 200 -1.85 -17.50 -3.98
CA LYS A 200 -2.52 -18.82 -4.05
C LYS A 200 -1.76 -19.90 -3.30
N GLU A 201 -0.44 -19.99 -3.49
CA GLU A 201 0.43 -20.96 -2.83
C GLU A 201 0.40 -20.84 -1.31
N THR A 202 0.14 -19.64 -0.78
CA THR A 202 0.05 -19.39 0.67
C THR A 202 -1.24 -19.95 1.29
N GLY A 203 -2.31 -20.10 0.51
CA GLY A 203 -3.59 -20.64 0.96
C GLY A 203 -4.76 -19.64 0.93
N PHE A 204 -4.59 -18.48 0.27
CA PHE A 204 -5.71 -17.58 -0.01
C PHE A 204 -6.69 -18.19 -1.04
N GLU A 205 -8.00 -18.07 -0.79
CA GLU A 205 -9.07 -18.47 -1.71
C GLU A 205 -9.56 -17.26 -2.53
N ASP A 206 -10.27 -17.46 -3.64
CA ASP A 206 -10.83 -16.36 -4.48
C ASP A 206 -9.81 -15.35 -5.02
N VAL A 207 -8.59 -15.79 -5.34
CA VAL A 207 -7.52 -14.91 -5.83
C VAL A 207 -7.84 -14.35 -7.23
N THR A 208 -8.20 -13.06 -7.27
CA THR A 208 -8.39 -12.27 -8.50
C THR A 208 -7.20 -11.37 -8.78
N GLU A 209 -6.98 -11.07 -10.06
CA GLU A 209 -5.90 -10.21 -10.55
C GLU A 209 -6.46 -9.27 -11.62
N SER A 210 -5.99 -8.02 -11.61
CA SER A 210 -6.28 -7.04 -12.65
C SER A 210 -4.98 -6.38 -13.06
N VAL A 211 -4.63 -6.53 -14.34
CA VAL A 211 -3.39 -6.01 -14.92
C VAL A 211 -3.74 -4.78 -15.75
N TYR A 212 -3.05 -3.68 -15.48
CA TYR A 212 -3.24 -2.41 -16.17
C TYR A 212 -1.93 -1.97 -16.82
N VAL A 213 -2.03 -1.32 -17.98
CA VAL A 213 -0.90 -0.59 -18.55
C VAL A 213 -0.78 0.74 -17.82
N VAL A 214 0.40 1.01 -17.26
CA VAL A 214 0.72 2.29 -16.63
C VAL A 214 1.46 3.15 -17.65
N PRO A 215 0.87 4.26 -18.13
CA PRO A 215 1.53 5.10 -19.12
C PRO A 215 2.76 5.77 -18.51
N LEU A 216 3.89 5.67 -19.21
CA LEU A 216 5.15 6.32 -18.82
C LEU A 216 5.44 7.47 -19.80
N GLY A 217 5.30 8.71 -19.32
CA GLY A 217 5.53 9.91 -20.11
C GLY A 217 4.56 11.04 -19.76
N PRO A 218 4.68 12.20 -20.43
CA PRO A 218 3.68 13.25 -20.29
C PRO A 218 2.31 12.75 -20.76
N TRP A 219 1.24 13.32 -20.20
CA TRP A 219 -0.12 13.07 -20.67
C TRP A 219 -0.22 13.27 -22.19
N PRO A 220 -0.99 12.43 -22.90
CA PRO A 220 -1.30 12.67 -24.30
C PRO A 220 -1.82 14.10 -24.47
N LYS A 221 -1.32 14.81 -25.49
CA LYS A 221 -1.86 16.14 -25.82
C LYS A 221 -3.25 16.05 -26.43
N ASP A 222 -3.60 14.89 -26.99
CA ASP A 222 -4.93 14.61 -27.51
C ASP A 222 -5.82 14.05 -26.37
N PRO A 223 -7.01 14.62 -26.13
CA PRO A 223 -7.97 14.06 -25.18
C PRO A 223 -8.58 12.71 -25.59
N ASN A 224 -8.29 12.18 -26.79
CA ASN A 224 -8.79 10.88 -27.28
C ASN A 224 -7.68 9.92 -27.71
#